data_AF-A0A7G8T8P5-F1
#
_entry.id   AF-A0A7G8T8P5-F1
#
_cell.length_a   1.000
_cell.length_b   1.000
_cell.length_c   1.000
_cell.angle_alpha   90.00
_cell.angle_beta   90.00
_cell.angle_gamma   90.00
#
_symmetry.space_group_name_H-M   'P 1'
#
loop_
_entity.id
_entity.type
_entity.pdbx_description
1 polymer ?
#
loop_
_entity_poly.entity_id
_entity_poly.type
_entity_poly.pdbx_seq_one_letter_code
_entity_poly.pdbx_strand_id
1 'polypeptide(L)'
;MRLVYICSPYAGDVESNVRFAKAACRYAMKQGCAPVAVHLLYPQILNDAVPSERKAGIRMGLRVLVSCEELWVCGGTVSHGMSCEIAKAGRLGIPVRYLSAEQLQSEAPAKQYGILARRSAASVCGAAESLVKQDGRPVVFGTYEEAAVEAERLNGRMGPVNRTVEYFPKEMEAVPEEAPSLGMELLL
;
A
#
# COMPACT_ATOMS: atom_id res chain seq x y z
N MET A 1 -22.01 -4.39 8.55
CA MET A 1 -20.65 -4.79 8.10
C MET A 1 -19.83 -5.02 9.36
N ARG A 2 -19.10 -6.15 9.48
CA ARG A 2 -18.37 -6.47 10.72
C ARG A 2 -17.14 -5.60 10.88
N LEU A 3 -16.88 -5.06 12.07
CA LEU A 3 -15.66 -4.30 12.34
C LEU A 3 -14.53 -5.26 12.77
N VAL A 4 -13.45 -5.34 11.97
CA VAL A 4 -12.33 -6.24 12.25
C VAL A 4 -11.04 -5.45 12.53
N TYR A 5 -10.37 -5.80 13.62
CA TYR A 5 -9.08 -5.19 13.96
C TYR A 5 -7.95 -5.95 13.27
N ILE A 6 -7.13 -5.25 12.49
CA ILE A 6 -5.98 -5.82 11.80
C ILE A 6 -4.74 -5.69 12.69
N CYS A 7 -4.20 -6.84 13.10
CA CYS A 7 -3.03 -6.99 13.94
C CYS A 7 -1.88 -7.55 13.10
N SER A 8 -0.93 -6.69 12.72
CA SER A 8 0.24 -7.04 11.93
C SER A 8 1.49 -6.31 12.44
N PRO A 9 2.70 -6.77 12.07
CA PRO A 9 3.92 -6.02 12.36
C PRO A 9 3.88 -4.62 11.78
N TYR A 10 4.54 -3.68 12.46
CA TYR A 10 4.77 -2.31 11.96
C TYR A 10 6.26 -1.95 12.00
N ALA A 11 6.88 -2.03 13.18
CA ALA A 11 8.31 -1.75 13.37
C ALA A 11 9.23 -2.76 12.64
N GLY A 12 10.49 -2.37 12.41
CA GLY A 12 11.44 -3.13 11.61
C GLY A 12 11.48 -2.58 10.18
N ASP A 13 11.22 -3.43 9.19
CA ASP A 13 11.03 -3.00 7.80
C ASP A 13 9.64 -2.32 7.65
N VAL A 14 9.58 -1.04 8.03
CA VAL A 14 8.32 -0.27 8.08
C VAL A 14 7.66 -0.19 6.70
N GLU A 15 8.42 -0.01 5.62
CA GLU A 15 7.84 0.09 4.28
C GLU A 15 7.13 -1.21 3.89
N SER A 16 7.82 -2.36 4.06
CA SER A 16 7.26 -3.67 3.79
C SER A 16 6.05 -3.98 4.67
N ASN A 17 6.15 -3.67 5.97
CA ASN A 17 5.07 -3.89 6.94
C ASN A 17 3.84 -3.03 6.66
N VAL A 18 4.02 -1.77 6.24
CA VAL A 18 2.92 -0.89 5.83
C VAL A 18 2.22 -1.46 4.60
N ARG A 19 2.97 -1.94 3.59
CA ARG A 19 2.38 -2.61 2.42
C ARG A 19 1.59 -3.85 2.83
N PHE A 20 2.15 -4.67 3.71
CA PHE A 20 1.52 -5.88 4.22
C PHE A 20 0.22 -5.60 4.99
N ALA A 21 0.24 -4.63 5.91
CA ALA A 21 -0.95 -4.20 6.65
C ALA A 21 -2.06 -3.68 5.73
N LYS A 22 -1.70 -2.91 4.69
CA LYS A 22 -2.65 -2.46 3.66
C LYS A 22 -3.26 -3.64 2.88
N ALA A 23 -2.47 -4.65 2.55
CA ALA A 23 -2.98 -5.87 1.91
C ALA A 23 -3.95 -6.63 2.82
N ALA A 24 -3.64 -6.76 4.11
CA ALA A 24 -4.54 -7.35 5.11
C ALA A 24 -5.87 -6.59 5.23
N CYS A 25 -5.85 -5.25 5.23
CA CYS A 25 -7.06 -4.44 5.18
C CYS A 25 -7.88 -4.71 3.91
N ARG A 26 -7.26 -4.74 2.73
CA ARG A 26 -7.95 -5.02 1.46
C ARG A 26 -8.57 -6.41 1.44
N TYR A 27 -7.86 -7.42 1.96
CA TYR A 27 -8.39 -8.76 2.12
C TYR A 27 -9.65 -8.73 3.00
N ALA A 28 -9.62 -8.06 4.15
CA ALA A 28 -10.81 -7.91 5.00
C ALA A 28 -11.98 -7.22 4.31
N MET A 29 -11.73 -6.16 3.52
CA MET A 29 -12.78 -5.47 2.74
C MET A 29 -13.45 -6.42 1.75
N LYS A 30 -12.68 -7.26 1.04
CA LYS A 30 -13.22 -8.27 0.12
C LYS A 30 -14.05 -9.35 0.82
N GLN A 31 -13.77 -9.60 2.10
CA GLN A 31 -14.57 -10.50 2.94
C GLN A 31 -15.84 -9.82 3.52
N GLY A 32 -16.16 -8.59 3.10
CA GLY A 32 -17.32 -7.83 3.58
C GLY A 32 -17.16 -7.26 4.99
N CYS A 33 -15.91 -7.04 5.42
CA CYS A 33 -15.59 -6.45 6.72
C CYS A 33 -15.11 -4.99 6.58
N ALA A 34 -15.29 -4.21 7.64
CA ALA A 34 -14.66 -2.91 7.82
C ALA A 34 -13.36 -3.08 8.62
N PRO A 35 -12.17 -2.95 8.02
CA PRO A 35 -10.91 -3.14 8.73
C PRO A 35 -10.47 -1.89 9.51
N VAL A 36 -9.83 -2.12 10.65
CA VAL A 36 -9.16 -1.09 11.45
C VAL A 36 -7.71 -1.50 11.72
N ALA A 37 -6.75 -0.78 11.15
CA ALA A 37 -5.32 -0.97 11.37
C ALA A 37 -4.73 0.28 12.03
N VAL A 38 -4.82 0.39 13.35
CA VAL A 38 -4.39 1.60 14.09
C VAL A 38 -2.90 1.89 13.96
N HIS A 39 -2.10 0.86 13.69
CA HIS A 39 -0.66 0.99 13.46
C HIS A 39 -0.33 1.59 12.09
N LEU A 40 -1.31 1.80 11.20
CA LEU A 40 -1.15 2.66 10.01
C LEU A 40 -1.50 4.12 10.28
N LEU A 41 -2.23 4.40 11.37
CA LEU A 41 -2.71 5.73 11.75
C LEU A 41 -1.78 6.40 12.75
N TYR A 42 -1.60 5.80 13.94
CA TYR A 42 -0.91 6.47 15.04
C TYR A 42 0.56 6.78 14.75
N PRO A 43 1.33 5.97 14.00
CA PRO A 43 2.69 6.34 13.61
C PRO A 43 2.82 7.53 12.66
N GLN A 44 1.71 8.03 12.10
CA GLN A 44 1.68 9.30 11.34
C GLN A 44 1.56 10.52 12.28
N ILE A 45 1.20 10.29 13.54
CA ILE A 45 0.94 11.31 14.56
C ILE A 45 2.01 11.22 15.67
N LEU A 46 2.50 10.02 15.95
CA LEU A 46 3.44 9.65 17.00
C LEU A 46 4.70 9.03 16.40
N ASN A 47 5.81 9.14 17.12
CA ASN A 47 7.07 8.51 16.77
C ASN A 47 7.23 7.15 17.47
N ASP A 48 7.09 6.04 16.72
CA ASP A 48 7.22 4.68 17.25
C ASP A 48 8.63 4.36 17.79
N ALA A 49 9.65 5.13 17.39
CA ALA A 49 11.01 5.00 17.94
C ALA A 49 11.13 5.58 19.36
N VAL A 50 10.19 6.42 19.80
CA VAL A 50 10.14 6.98 21.16
C VAL A 50 9.30 6.05 22.05
N PRO A 51 9.87 5.40 23.09
CA PRO A 51 9.17 4.39 23.86
C PRO A 51 7.87 4.85 24.54
N SER A 52 7.82 6.09 25.02
CA SER A 52 6.63 6.68 25.65
C SER A 52 5.48 6.87 24.65
N GLU A 53 5.80 7.34 23.44
CA GLU A 53 4.86 7.55 22.36
C GLU A 53 4.38 6.22 21.78
N ARG A 54 5.28 5.26 21.54
CA ARG A 54 4.92 3.89 21.17
C ARG A 54 3.95 3.27 22.17
N LYS A 55 4.22 3.41 23.47
CA LYS A 55 3.31 2.92 24.53
C LYS A 55 1.96 3.65 24.49
N ALA A 56 1.92 4.93 24.14
CA ALA A 56 0.68 5.68 23.95
C ALA A 56 -0.12 5.17 22.74
N GLY A 57 0.54 4.96 21.60
CA GLY A 57 -0.05 4.38 20.39
C GLY A 57 -0.66 3.00 20.66
N ILE A 58 0.06 2.11 21.34
CA ILE A 58 -0.45 0.79 21.74
C ILE A 58 -1.70 0.95 22.65
N ARG A 59 -1.66 1.81 23.67
CA ARG A 59 -2.83 2.01 24.55
C ARG A 59 -4.07 2.50 23.80
N MET A 60 -3.90 3.45 22.88
CA MET A 60 -5.01 3.94 22.06
C MET A 60 -5.52 2.86 21.11
N GLY A 61 -4.62 2.07 20.52
CA GLY A 61 -4.97 0.89 19.72
C GLY A 61 -5.81 -0.12 20.49
N LEU A 62 -5.39 -0.46 21.71
CA LEU A 62 -6.14 -1.35 22.59
C LEU A 62 -7.52 -0.80 22.98
N ARG A 63 -7.72 0.52 23.00
CA ARG A 63 -9.03 1.15 23.22
C ARG A 63 -9.93 0.98 22.01
N VAL A 64 -9.39 1.15 20.80
CA VAL A 64 -10.10 0.93 19.54
C VAL A 64 -10.48 -0.54 19.38
N LEU A 65 -9.58 -1.47 19.73
CA LEU A 65 -9.82 -2.92 19.68
C LEU A 65 -11.08 -3.34 20.44
N VAL A 66 -11.43 -2.67 21.54
CA VAL A 66 -12.64 -2.98 22.34
C VAL A 66 -13.93 -2.82 21.52
N SER A 67 -13.92 -1.99 20.50
CA SER A 67 -15.08 -1.76 19.63
C SER A 67 -15.16 -2.74 18.46
N CYS A 68 -14.15 -3.57 18.25
CA CYS A 68 -14.09 -4.51 17.13
C CYS A 68 -14.75 -5.85 17.48
N GLU A 69 -15.35 -6.48 16.49
CA GLU A 69 -16.02 -7.78 16.61
C GLU A 69 -15.04 -8.95 16.51
N GLU A 70 -13.92 -8.77 15.81
CA GLU A 70 -12.87 -9.78 15.67
C GLU A 70 -11.48 -9.12 15.63
N LEU A 71 -10.46 -9.88 16.04
CA LEU A 71 -9.04 -9.57 15.86
C LEU A 71 -8.45 -10.51 14.80
N TRP A 72 -7.88 -9.96 13.73
CA TRP A 72 -7.17 -10.73 12.71
C TRP A 72 -5.67 -10.54 12.87
N VAL A 73 -4.98 -11.61 13.27
CA VAL A 73 -3.52 -11.66 13.42
C VAL A 73 -2.94 -12.08 12.08
N CYS A 74 -2.20 -11.18 11.44
CA CYS A 74 -1.72 -11.33 10.07
C CYS A 74 -0.20 -11.53 10.05
N GLY A 75 0.24 -12.58 9.36
CA GLY A 75 1.66 -12.89 9.14
C GLY A 75 2.21 -13.94 10.11
N GLY A 76 3.51 -14.27 9.96
CA GLY A 76 4.18 -15.33 10.71
C GLY A 76 4.87 -14.89 12.02
N THR A 77 4.95 -13.58 12.28
CA THR A 77 5.71 -13.03 13.41
C THR A 77 4.79 -12.23 14.33
N VAL A 78 4.89 -12.48 15.63
CA VAL A 78 4.15 -11.74 16.67
C VAL A 78 5.08 -10.77 17.38
N SER A 79 4.90 -9.47 17.14
CA SER A 79 5.63 -8.42 17.85
C SER A 79 5.09 -8.19 19.28
N HIS A 80 5.81 -7.42 20.10
CA HIS A 80 5.33 -7.04 21.44
C HIS A 80 4.01 -6.26 21.41
N GLY A 81 3.79 -5.40 20.40
CA GLY A 81 2.52 -4.68 20.25
C GLY A 81 1.39 -5.65 19.94
N MET A 82 1.63 -6.59 19.03
CA MET A 82 0.66 -7.62 18.65
C MET A 82 0.33 -8.55 19.83
N SER A 83 1.31 -8.96 20.63
CA SER A 83 1.05 -9.81 21.79
C SER A 83 0.16 -9.10 22.83
N CYS A 84 0.31 -7.78 22.98
CA CYS A 84 -0.58 -6.97 23.82
C CYS A 84 -2.01 -6.92 23.28
N GLU A 85 -2.18 -6.81 21.96
CA GLU A 85 -3.49 -6.84 21.28
C GLU A 85 -4.16 -8.20 21.40
N ILE A 86 -3.43 -9.29 21.11
CA ILE A 86 -3.91 -10.68 21.25
C ILE A 86 -4.33 -10.96 22.69
N ALA A 87 -3.51 -10.59 23.68
CA ALA A 87 -3.84 -10.77 25.08
C ALA A 87 -5.04 -9.92 25.52
N LYS A 88 -5.26 -8.75 24.91
CA LYS A 88 -6.44 -7.92 25.19
C LYS A 88 -7.69 -8.53 24.57
N ALA A 89 -7.64 -9.02 23.33
CA ALA A 89 -8.74 -9.70 22.68
C ALA A 89 -9.17 -10.96 23.46
N GLY A 90 -8.21 -11.81 23.85
CA GLY A 90 -8.47 -13.00 24.65
C GLY A 90 -9.14 -12.68 25.99
N ARG A 91 -8.70 -11.63 26.70
CA ARG A 91 -9.35 -11.18 27.95
C ARG A 91 -10.77 -10.67 27.78
N LEU A 92 -11.11 -10.16 26.60
CA LEU A 92 -12.44 -9.62 26.28
C LEU A 92 -13.36 -10.64 25.60
N GLY A 93 -12.86 -11.84 25.30
CA GLY A 93 -13.61 -12.82 24.52
C GLY A 93 -13.80 -12.41 23.05
N ILE A 94 -13.01 -11.47 22.54
CA ILE A 94 -13.03 -11.08 21.12
C ILE A 94 -12.38 -12.23 20.33
N PRO A 95 -13.08 -12.84 19.36
CA PRO A 95 -12.53 -13.91 18.54
C PRO A 95 -11.24 -13.49 17.83
N VAL A 96 -10.24 -14.38 17.86
CA VAL A 96 -8.94 -14.18 17.22
C VAL A 96 -8.82 -15.11 16.02
N ARG A 97 -8.61 -14.55 14.83
CA ARG A 97 -8.37 -15.28 13.59
C ARG A 97 -6.91 -15.09 13.16
N TYR A 98 -6.24 -16.17 12.82
CA TYR A 98 -4.87 -16.13 12.30
C TYR A 98 -4.89 -16.26 10.77
N LEU A 99 -4.15 -15.38 10.09
CA LEU A 99 -4.02 -15.35 8.64
C LEU A 99 -2.53 -15.43 8.26
N SER A 100 -2.18 -16.35 7.38
CA SER A 100 -0.82 -16.52 6.91
C SER A 100 -0.43 -15.42 5.92
N ALA A 101 0.88 -15.21 5.72
CA ALA A 101 1.33 -14.22 4.75
C ALA A 101 0.93 -14.62 3.32
N GLU A 102 0.92 -15.91 3.01
CA GLU A 102 0.54 -16.46 1.71
C GLU A 102 -0.94 -16.18 1.38
N GLN A 103 -1.83 -16.31 2.37
CA GLN A 103 -3.25 -15.97 2.24
C GLN A 103 -3.49 -14.48 1.94
N LEU A 104 -2.54 -13.62 2.32
CA LEU A 104 -2.60 -12.17 2.15
C LEU A 104 -1.79 -11.68 0.93
N GLN A 105 -0.87 -12.50 0.42
CA GLN A 105 -0.02 -12.18 -0.73
C GLN A 105 -0.68 -12.47 -2.08
N SER A 106 -1.66 -13.38 -2.14
CA SER A 106 -2.48 -13.60 -3.36
C SER A 106 -3.34 -12.38 -3.74
N GLU A 107 -3.22 -11.28 -3.01
CA GLU A 107 -4.10 -10.12 -2.98
C GLU A 107 -3.34 -8.79 -3.16
N ALA A 108 -2.00 -8.81 -3.26
CA ALA A 108 -1.27 -7.61 -3.68
C ALA A 108 -1.73 -7.23 -5.09
N PRO A 109 -2.06 -5.96 -5.37
CA PRO A 109 -2.36 -5.56 -6.74
C PRO A 109 -1.15 -5.96 -7.60
N ALA A 110 -1.41 -6.64 -8.71
CA ALA A 110 -0.37 -6.97 -9.66
C ALA A 110 0.43 -5.69 -9.93
N LYS A 111 1.75 -5.76 -9.76
CA LYS A 111 2.61 -4.62 -10.05
C LYS A 111 2.33 -4.19 -11.47
N GLN A 112 2.08 -2.89 -11.64
CA GLN A 112 1.88 -2.30 -12.94
C GLN A 112 3.09 -1.44 -13.26
N TYR A 113 3.51 -1.49 -14.51
CA TYR A 113 4.67 -0.74 -14.99
C TYR A 113 4.22 0.19 -16.11
N GLY A 114 4.80 1.37 -16.17
CA GLY A 114 4.60 2.33 -17.24
C GLY A 114 5.93 2.77 -17.83
N ILE A 115 5.88 3.70 -18.78
CA ILE A 115 7.07 4.27 -19.39
C ILE A 115 7.17 5.73 -18.96
N LEU A 116 8.28 6.08 -18.32
CA LEU A 116 8.62 7.45 -17.97
C LEU A 116 9.38 8.08 -19.14
N ALA A 117 8.84 9.16 -19.70
CA ALA A 117 9.55 10.04 -20.61
C ALA A 117 10.25 11.12 -19.77
N ARG A 118 11.58 11.20 -19.86
CA ARG A 118 12.41 12.21 -19.20
C ARG A 118 13.06 13.09 -20.25
N ARG A 119 12.78 14.39 -20.19
CA ARG A 119 13.43 15.39 -21.03
C ARG A 119 14.70 15.91 -20.37
N SER A 120 15.78 15.95 -21.13
CA SER A 120 17.09 16.45 -20.70
C SER A 120 17.01 17.90 -20.25
N ALA A 121 17.83 18.25 -19.25
CA ALA A 121 18.01 19.63 -18.80
C ALA A 121 18.58 20.55 -19.89
N ALA A 122 19.27 19.98 -20.90
CA ALA A 122 19.77 20.71 -22.05
C ALA A 122 18.69 21.01 -23.11
N SER A 123 17.45 20.56 -22.91
CA SER A 123 16.34 20.86 -23.81
C SER A 123 15.94 22.34 -23.73
N VAL A 124 15.58 22.91 -24.89
CA VAL A 124 15.04 24.28 -24.99
C VAL A 124 13.83 24.49 -24.08
N CYS A 125 13.03 23.45 -23.85
CA CYS A 125 11.85 23.51 -22.99
C CYS A 125 12.15 23.17 -21.50
N GLY A 126 13.42 23.02 -21.12
CA GLY A 126 13.85 22.63 -19.78
C GLY A 126 13.58 21.16 -19.43
N ALA A 127 14.04 20.70 -18.26
CA ALA A 127 13.81 19.34 -17.80
C ALA A 127 12.32 19.11 -17.45
N ALA A 128 11.79 17.94 -17.81
CA ALA A 128 10.45 17.51 -17.44
C ALA A 128 10.34 16.00 -17.44
N GLU A 129 9.41 15.46 -16.65
CA GLU A 129 9.11 14.04 -16.60
C GLU A 129 7.61 13.81 -16.68
N SER A 130 7.20 12.80 -17.44
CA SER A 130 5.81 12.37 -17.49
C SER A 130 5.68 10.91 -17.91
N LEU A 131 4.60 10.24 -17.50
CA LEU A 131 4.26 8.94 -18.05
C LEU A 131 3.84 9.09 -19.51
N VAL A 132 4.31 8.19 -20.37
CA VAL A 132 3.87 8.08 -21.75
C VAL A 132 2.39 7.69 -21.75
N LYS A 133 1.61 8.40 -22.58
CA LYS A 133 0.16 8.22 -22.69
C LYS A 133 -0.23 7.81 -24.11
N GLN A 134 -1.22 6.93 -24.21
CA GLN A 134 -1.94 6.60 -25.43
C GLN A 134 -3.41 6.95 -25.20
N ASP A 135 -3.99 7.75 -26.11
CA ASP A 135 -5.36 8.25 -26.00
C ASP A 135 -5.66 8.93 -24.64
N GLY A 136 -4.68 9.66 -24.12
CA GLY A 136 -4.78 10.39 -22.84
C GLY A 136 -4.57 9.55 -21.58
N ARG A 137 -4.44 8.21 -21.70
CA ARG A 137 -4.23 7.30 -20.57
C ARG A 137 -2.78 6.81 -20.52
N PRO A 138 -2.17 6.65 -19.33
CA PRO A 138 -0.84 6.05 -19.21
C PRO A 138 -0.80 4.69 -19.88
N VAL A 139 0.29 4.40 -20.59
CA VAL A 139 0.55 3.04 -21.10
C VAL A 139 0.97 2.17 -19.93
N VAL A 140 0.33 1.01 -19.77
CA VAL A 140 0.52 0.10 -18.63
C VAL A 140 0.91 -1.30 -19.10
N PHE A 141 1.84 -1.91 -18.38
CA PHE A 141 2.37 -3.26 -18.58
C PHE A 141 2.22 -4.09 -17.32
N GLY A 142 2.06 -5.40 -17.48
CA GLY A 142 1.94 -6.35 -16.36
C GLY A 142 3.30 -6.72 -15.76
N THR A 143 4.38 -6.54 -16.53
CA THR A 143 5.75 -6.89 -16.11
C THR A 143 6.74 -5.77 -16.41
N TYR A 144 7.88 -5.79 -15.72
CA TYR A 144 8.95 -4.83 -15.94
C TYR A 144 9.59 -5.06 -17.32
N GLU A 145 9.75 -6.33 -17.72
CA GLU A 145 10.37 -6.74 -18.98
C GLU A 145 9.59 -6.21 -20.19
N GLU A 146 8.26 -6.30 -20.16
CA GLU A 146 7.41 -5.72 -21.22
C GLU A 146 7.59 -4.20 -21.32
N ALA A 147 7.60 -3.49 -20.17
CA ALA A 147 7.81 -2.05 -20.14
C ALA A 147 9.23 -1.67 -20.62
N ALA A 148 10.24 -2.48 -20.31
CA ALA A 148 11.63 -2.27 -20.72
C ALA A 148 11.79 -2.42 -22.25
N VAL A 149 11.23 -3.48 -22.82
CA VAL A 149 11.23 -3.72 -24.27
C VAL A 149 10.57 -2.54 -25.01
N GLU A 150 9.44 -2.04 -24.51
CA GLU A 150 8.78 -0.90 -25.15
C GLU A 150 9.57 0.41 -24.99
N ALA A 151 10.19 0.65 -23.84
CA ALA A 151 11.05 1.82 -23.62
C ALA A 151 12.25 1.81 -24.58
N GLU A 152 12.91 0.67 -24.77
CA GLU A 152 13.98 0.49 -25.75
C GLU A 152 13.49 0.76 -27.18
N ARG A 153 12.30 0.24 -27.52
CA ARG A 153 11.67 0.48 -28.83
C ARG A 153 11.41 1.97 -29.09
N LEU A 154 11.00 2.72 -28.07
CA LEU A 154 10.78 4.16 -28.16
C LEU A 154 12.11 4.93 -28.31
N ASN A 155 13.12 4.58 -27.53
CA ASN A 155 14.46 5.15 -27.63
C ASN A 155 15.10 4.88 -29.01
N GLY A 156 14.84 3.71 -29.61
CA GLY A 156 15.34 3.34 -30.94
C GLY A 156 14.66 4.06 -32.10
N ARG A 157 13.43 4.58 -31.93
CA ARG A 157 12.74 5.39 -32.95
C ARG A 157 13.30 6.81 -33.07
N MET A 158 14.00 7.31 -32.05
CA MET A 158 14.61 8.64 -32.10
C MET A 158 15.88 8.59 -32.95
N GLY A 159 15.86 9.24 -34.12
CA GLY A 159 17.04 9.42 -34.95
C GLY A 159 18.16 10.22 -34.24
N PRO A 160 19.38 10.23 -34.79
CA PRO A 160 20.58 10.74 -34.10
C PRO A 160 20.58 12.24 -33.78
N VAL A 161 19.62 13.00 -34.32
CA VAL A 161 19.66 14.47 -34.35
C VAL A 161 18.86 15.12 -33.21
N ASN A 162 18.06 14.37 -32.42
CA ASN A 162 17.27 14.97 -31.33
C ASN A 162 16.98 14.02 -30.15
N ARG A 163 18.02 13.57 -29.42
CA ARG A 163 17.87 12.85 -28.13
C ARG A 163 17.66 13.82 -26.96
N THR A 164 16.63 14.65 -27.03
CA THR A 164 16.26 15.50 -25.88
C THR A 164 15.34 14.80 -24.89
N VAL A 165 14.75 13.65 -25.26
CA VAL A 165 13.87 12.85 -24.40
C VAL A 165 14.34 11.40 -24.39
N GLU A 166 14.43 10.82 -23.21
CA GLU A 166 14.77 9.41 -22.96
C GLU A 166 13.61 8.70 -22.26
N TYR A 167 13.39 7.44 -22.61
CA TYR A 167 12.31 6.61 -22.06
C TYR A 167 12.85 5.52 -21.14
N PHE A 168 12.20 5.32 -19.99
CA PHE A 168 12.58 4.33 -18.99
C PHE A 168 11.35 3.55 -18.49
N PRO A 169 11.45 2.23 -18.25
CA PRO A 169 10.42 1.51 -17.50
C PRO A 169 10.36 2.05 -16.06
N LYS A 170 9.15 2.19 -15.53
CA LYS A 170 8.91 2.67 -14.15
C LYS A 170 7.79 1.87 -13.51
N GLU A 171 8.03 1.34 -12.31
CA GLU A 171 6.95 0.78 -11.48
C GLU A 171 5.96 1.91 -11.18
N MET A 172 4.70 1.71 -11.57
CA MET A 172 3.65 2.63 -11.24
C MET A 172 3.30 2.41 -9.77
N GLU A 173 3.45 3.45 -8.96
CA GLU A 173 2.74 3.47 -7.69
C GLU A 173 1.28 3.18 -8.01
N ALA A 174 0.66 2.26 -7.26
CA ALA A 174 -0.76 1.99 -7.39
C ALA A 174 -1.48 3.32 -7.18
N VAL A 175 -1.80 4.00 -8.28
CA VAL A 175 -2.62 5.20 -8.27
C VAL A 175 -3.89 4.69 -7.61
N PRO A 176 -4.29 5.22 -6.44
CA PRO A 176 -5.66 5.00 -6.01
C PRO A 176 -6.48 5.39 -7.22
N GLU A 177 -7.31 4.49 -7.78
CA GLU A 177 -8.37 4.93 -8.69
C GLU A 177 -8.88 6.24 -8.10
N GLU A 178 -8.82 7.34 -8.87
CA GLU A 178 -9.23 8.66 -8.42
C GLU A 178 -10.44 8.44 -7.54
N ALA A 179 -10.29 8.69 -6.24
CA ALA A 179 -11.32 8.34 -5.28
C ALA A 179 -12.62 8.88 -5.87
N PRO A 180 -13.63 8.02 -6.17
CA PRO A 180 -14.86 8.51 -6.73
C PRO A 180 -15.27 9.67 -5.84
N SER A 181 -15.42 10.84 -6.47
CA SER A 181 -15.71 12.12 -5.82
C SER A 181 -16.55 11.87 -4.58
N LEU A 182 -16.07 12.27 -3.39
CA LEU A 182 -16.71 12.07 -2.09
C LEU A 182 -18.24 12.05 -2.22
N GLY A 183 -18.75 10.85 -2.35
CA GLY A 183 -20.09 10.55 -2.84
C GLY A 183 -20.26 9.06 -2.61
N MET A 184 -20.16 8.67 -1.34
CA MET A 184 -20.68 7.39 -0.90
C MET A 184 -22.18 7.42 -1.15
N GLU A 185 -22.63 6.91 -2.29
CA GLU A 185 -23.96 6.33 -2.35
C GLU A 185 -23.95 5.09 -1.47
N LEU A 186 -24.25 5.32 -0.19
CA LEU A 186 -24.74 4.28 0.68
C LEU A 186 -26.09 3.84 0.12
N LEU A 187 -26.09 2.75 -0.64
CA LEU A 187 -27.29 1.96 -0.83
C LEU A 187 -27.64 1.34 0.53
N LEU A 188 -28.49 2.05 1.27
CA LEU A 188 -29.22 1.57 2.44
C LEU A 188 -30.29 0.57 2.03
#